data_AF-A0A0X3UC14-F1
#
_entry.id   AF-A0A0X3UC14-F1
#
_cell.length_a   1.000
_cell.length_b   1.000
_cell.length_c   1.000
_cell.angle_alpha   90.00
_cell.angle_beta   90.00
_cell.angle_gamma   90.00
#
_symmetry.space_group_name_H-M   'P 1'
#
loop_
_entity.id
_entity.type
_entity.pdbx_description
1 polymer ?
#
loop_
_entity_poly.entity_id
_entity_poly.type
_entity_poly.pdbx_seq_one_letter_code
_entity_poly.pdbx_strand_id
1 'polypeptide(L)'
;MQIEVTRDVFRLAQVFTISRGSRTEAKVLTVHVSDGEHRGRGECVPYARYGETLDSVEAEIAGLPAEFTRESLMGLLPAGAARNAVDCALWDLEAKRAGKRAWELAGLPAPKPEITAYTLSLDTPEAMQAQAAKNAHRPLLKIKLGTPDDMPRLEAVRAGAPDARIIVDANEGWSAGVYADLAPHLVRLGVALVEQPLPAGDDDALIGMERPVPVCADESCHDRASLPGLKGKYDVINIKLDKTGGLTEALELRREAQARGYGIMVGCMVGSSLAMAPATLVAQGALVTDLDGPLLLAEDRDTPLIFDDAGVHPPEAALWG
;
A
#
# COMPACT_ATOMS: atom_id res chain seq x y z
N MET A 1 -25.88 13.95 -7.20
CA MET A 1 -24.60 13.97 -6.46
C MET A 1 -23.58 14.77 -7.27
N GLN A 2 -22.73 15.57 -6.65
CA GLN A 2 -21.69 16.34 -7.33
C GLN A 2 -20.32 15.71 -7.08
N ILE A 3 -19.53 15.51 -8.13
CA ILE A 3 -18.18 14.97 -8.05
C ILE A 3 -17.21 16.04 -8.55
N GLU A 4 -16.18 16.31 -7.76
CA GLU A 4 -15.09 17.20 -8.11
C GLU A 4 -13.78 16.42 -7.99
N VAL A 5 -12.91 16.56 -8.99
CA VAL A 5 -11.58 15.93 -9.01
C VAL A 5 -10.52 17.02 -9.04
N THR A 6 -9.50 16.88 -8.20
CA THR A 6 -8.37 17.81 -8.11
C THR A 6 -7.06 17.05 -8.21
N ARG A 7 -6.09 17.63 -8.91
CA ARG A 7 -4.71 17.13 -8.99
C ARG A 7 -3.90 17.81 -7.90
N ASP A 8 -3.43 17.01 -6.95
CA ASP A 8 -2.51 17.48 -5.92
C ASP A 8 -1.10 16.93 -6.16
N VAL A 9 -0.09 17.72 -5.82
CA VAL A 9 1.31 17.34 -5.92
C VAL A 9 2.00 17.60 -4.59
N PHE A 10 2.59 16.55 -4.02
CA PHE A 10 3.35 16.60 -2.77
C PHE A 10 4.82 16.37 -3.08
N ARG A 11 5.71 17.22 -2.56
CA ARG A 11 7.15 16.97 -2.67
C ARG A 11 7.52 15.83 -1.73
N LEU A 12 8.47 15.01 -2.16
CA LEU A 12 9.06 14.00 -1.29
C LEU A 12 10.16 14.62 -0.43
N ALA A 13 10.29 14.17 0.83
CA ALA A 13 11.34 14.62 1.74
C ALA A 13 12.75 14.28 1.23
N GLN A 14 12.84 13.23 0.41
CA GLN A 14 14.04 12.78 -0.27
C GLN A 14 13.66 12.07 -1.58
N VAL A 15 14.63 11.84 -2.46
CA VAL A 15 14.40 11.04 -3.67
C VAL A 15 13.96 9.63 -3.27
N PHE A 16 12.84 9.17 -3.82
CA PHE A 16 12.33 7.83 -3.59
C PHE A 16 12.67 6.95 -4.80
N THR A 17 13.41 5.87 -4.57
CA THR A 17 13.92 4.99 -5.63
C THR A 17 13.51 3.55 -5.37
N ILE A 18 12.97 2.92 -6.42
CA ILE A 18 12.69 1.48 -6.52
C ILE A 18 13.45 0.90 -7.73
N SER A 19 13.44 -0.42 -7.89
CA SER A 19 14.09 -1.12 -9.03
C SER A 19 13.72 -0.55 -10.41
N ARG A 20 12.50 -0.02 -10.55
CA ARG A 20 11.95 0.54 -11.81
C ARG A 20 12.20 2.03 -12.02
N GLY A 21 12.77 2.76 -11.05
CA GLY A 21 13.11 4.18 -11.20
C GLY A 21 12.93 5.03 -9.94
N SER A 22 13.20 6.32 -10.09
CA SER A 22 13.20 7.32 -9.01
C SER A 22 12.11 8.39 -9.19
N ARG A 23 11.63 8.96 -8.08
CA ARG A 23 10.66 10.06 -8.03
C ARG A 23 11.07 11.10 -6.98
N THR A 24 10.66 12.35 -7.21
CA THR A 24 10.85 13.48 -6.28
C THR A 24 9.54 14.09 -5.80
N GLU A 25 8.42 13.65 -6.38
CA GLU A 25 7.08 14.13 -6.09
C GLU A 25 6.08 12.97 -6.13
N ALA A 26 5.05 13.06 -5.30
CA ALA A 26 3.85 12.23 -5.36
C ALA A 26 2.75 13.04 -6.04
N LYS A 27 2.22 12.49 -7.14
CA LYS A 27 1.09 13.07 -7.88
C LYS A 27 -0.14 12.25 -7.59
N VAL A 28 -1.16 12.88 -7.02
CA VAL A 28 -2.38 12.20 -6.58
C VAL A 28 -3.61 12.88 -7.16
N LEU A 29 -4.72 12.16 -7.17
CA LEU A 29 -6.04 12.73 -7.44
C LEU A 29 -6.86 12.69 -6.15
N THR A 30 -7.41 13.83 -5.77
CA THR A 30 -8.39 13.93 -4.69
C THR A 30 -9.77 14.08 -5.29
N VAL A 31 -10.65 13.15 -4.93
CA VAL A 31 -12.06 13.18 -5.30
C VAL A 31 -12.86 13.69 -4.13
N HIS A 32 -13.72 14.67 -4.39
CA HIS A 32 -14.76 15.11 -3.48
C HIS A 32 -16.13 14.73 -4.01
N VAL A 33 -16.97 14.18 -3.12
CA VAL A 33 -18.36 13.84 -3.43
C VAL A 33 -19.28 14.61 -2.49
N SER A 34 -20.26 15.31 -3.04
CA SER A 34 -21.22 16.14 -2.28
C SER A 34 -22.66 15.81 -2.64
N ASP A 35 -23.53 15.81 -1.63
CA ASP A 35 -24.97 15.76 -1.79
C ASP A 35 -25.66 17.14 -1.61
N GLY A 36 -24.87 18.19 -1.40
CA GLY A 36 -25.34 19.55 -1.13
C GLY A 36 -25.32 19.95 0.35
N GLU A 37 -25.30 18.99 1.28
CA GLU A 37 -25.28 19.22 2.73
C GLU A 37 -24.00 18.65 3.38
N HIS A 38 -23.59 17.46 2.94
CA HIS A 38 -22.43 16.72 3.39
C HIS A 38 -21.42 16.58 2.24
N ARG A 39 -20.14 16.47 2.59
CA ARG A 39 -19.05 16.31 1.63
C ARG A 39 -18.07 15.23 2.07
N GLY A 40 -17.95 14.17 1.29
CA GLY A 40 -16.92 13.15 1.43
C GLY A 40 -15.71 13.43 0.54
N ARG A 41 -14.57 12.83 0.88
CA ARG A 41 -13.35 12.88 0.07
C ARG A 41 -12.59 11.56 0.08
N GLY A 42 -11.85 11.30 -0.98
CA GLY A 42 -10.98 10.15 -1.15
C GLY A 42 -9.79 10.53 -2.03
N GLU A 43 -8.72 9.76 -1.93
CA GLU A 43 -7.48 9.99 -2.68
C GLU A 43 -7.03 8.71 -3.35
N CYS A 44 -6.48 8.83 -4.56
CA CYS A 44 -5.80 7.74 -5.25
C CYS A 44 -4.47 8.20 -5.86
N VAL A 45 -3.60 7.22 -6.11
CA VAL A 45 -2.29 7.44 -6.74
C VAL A 45 -2.23 6.62 -8.04
N PRO A 46 -2.49 7.24 -9.21
CA PRO A 46 -2.40 6.54 -10.49
C PRO A 46 -1.01 5.93 -10.70
N TYR A 47 -0.98 4.64 -11.07
CA TYR A 47 0.27 3.89 -11.15
C TYR A 47 0.58 3.40 -12.56
N ALA A 48 1.61 3.99 -13.19
CA ALA A 48 1.98 3.70 -14.58
C ALA A 48 2.29 2.21 -14.86
N ARG A 49 2.80 1.45 -13.88
CA ARG A 49 3.02 0.00 -14.01
C ARG A 49 1.72 -0.77 -14.24
N TYR A 50 0.57 -0.21 -13.86
CA TYR A 50 -0.76 -0.78 -14.08
C TYR A 50 -1.52 -0.08 -15.22
N GLY A 51 -0.83 0.73 -16.04
CA GLY A 51 -1.43 1.41 -17.19
C GLY A 51 -2.22 2.67 -16.84
N GLU A 52 -2.11 3.16 -15.60
CA GLU A 52 -2.85 4.34 -15.14
C GLU A 52 -2.03 5.63 -15.29
N THR A 53 -2.73 6.70 -15.64
CA THR A 53 -2.23 8.08 -15.67
C THR A 53 -3.22 8.99 -14.94
N LEU A 54 -2.81 10.21 -14.57
CA LEU A 54 -3.74 11.21 -14.02
C LEU A 54 -4.92 11.45 -14.99
N ASP A 55 -4.63 11.59 -16.28
CA ASP A 55 -5.64 11.88 -17.31
C ASP A 55 -6.62 10.70 -17.50
N SER A 56 -6.12 9.46 -17.53
CA SER A 56 -6.98 8.29 -17.71
C SER A 56 -7.90 8.07 -16.50
N VAL A 57 -7.36 8.26 -15.29
CA VAL A 57 -8.13 8.10 -14.05
C VAL A 57 -9.19 9.20 -13.91
N GLU A 58 -8.87 10.44 -14.25
CA GLU A 58 -9.88 11.52 -14.32
C GLU A 58 -10.97 11.24 -15.35
N ALA A 59 -10.61 10.71 -16.52
CA ALA A 59 -11.57 10.38 -17.57
C ALA A 59 -12.53 9.26 -17.12
N GLU A 60 -12.03 8.25 -16.41
CA GLU A 60 -12.85 7.19 -15.82
C GLU A 60 -13.86 7.77 -14.81
N ILE A 61 -13.40 8.64 -13.91
CA ILE A 61 -14.27 9.30 -12.91
C ILE A 61 -15.31 10.19 -13.60
N ALA A 62 -14.92 10.95 -14.63
CA ALA A 62 -15.82 11.81 -15.39
C ALA A 62 -16.87 11.02 -16.19
N GLY A 63 -16.60 9.76 -16.51
CA GLY A 63 -17.51 8.85 -17.21
C GLY A 63 -18.62 8.26 -16.33
N LEU A 64 -18.58 8.49 -15.01
CA LEU A 64 -19.60 7.99 -14.09
C LEU A 64 -20.98 8.61 -14.35
N PRO A 65 -22.07 7.87 -14.13
CA PRO A 65 -23.41 8.42 -14.20
C PRO A 65 -23.65 9.46 -13.09
N ALA A 66 -24.66 10.30 -13.27
CA ALA A 66 -24.99 11.36 -12.30
C ALA A 66 -25.44 10.82 -10.92
N GLU A 67 -25.99 9.61 -10.90
CA GLU A 67 -26.50 8.95 -9.70
C GLU A 67 -26.05 7.49 -9.65
N PHE A 68 -25.43 7.12 -8.53
CA PHE A 68 -25.01 5.77 -8.20
C PHE A 68 -24.75 5.67 -6.69
N THR A 69 -24.73 4.44 -6.17
CA THR A 69 -24.32 4.13 -4.80
C THR A 69 -22.94 3.48 -4.77
N ARG A 70 -22.35 3.37 -3.58
CA ARG A 70 -21.09 2.67 -3.34
C ARG A 70 -21.14 1.21 -3.82
N GLU A 71 -22.27 0.52 -3.66
CA GLU A 71 -22.46 -0.85 -4.15
C GLU A 71 -22.46 -0.89 -5.68
N SER A 72 -23.21 0.00 -6.34
CA SER A 72 -23.27 0.03 -7.81
C SER A 72 -21.95 0.47 -8.46
N LEU A 73 -21.13 1.27 -7.75
CA LEU A 73 -19.80 1.71 -8.21
C LEU A 73 -18.92 0.52 -8.59
N MET A 74 -19.02 -0.60 -7.86
CA MET A 74 -18.23 -1.80 -8.12
C MET A 74 -18.44 -2.39 -9.53
N GLY A 75 -19.61 -2.15 -10.13
CA GLY A 75 -19.93 -2.54 -11.50
C GLY A 75 -19.78 -1.42 -12.54
N LEU A 76 -19.53 -0.18 -12.11
CA LEU A 76 -19.37 0.98 -12.99
C LEU A 76 -17.91 1.27 -13.32
N LEU A 77 -16.99 0.96 -12.40
CA LEU A 77 -15.55 1.08 -12.61
C LEU A 77 -14.83 -0.23 -12.31
N PRO A 78 -13.76 -0.56 -13.06
CA PRO A 78 -12.88 -1.66 -12.70
C PRO A 78 -12.13 -1.36 -11.39
N ALA A 79 -11.48 -2.38 -10.83
CA ALA A 79 -10.53 -2.17 -9.75
C ALA A 79 -9.36 -1.31 -10.25
N GLY A 80 -9.00 -0.27 -9.50
CA GLY A 80 -8.00 0.73 -9.90
C GLY A 80 -8.13 2.04 -9.15
N ALA A 81 -7.21 2.96 -9.39
CA ALA A 81 -7.12 4.25 -8.71
C ALA A 81 -8.43 5.07 -8.81
N ALA A 82 -9.09 5.07 -9.97
CA ALA A 82 -10.36 5.79 -10.17
C ALA A 82 -11.44 5.33 -9.18
N ARG A 83 -11.64 4.00 -9.11
CA ARG A 83 -12.63 3.42 -8.20
C ARG A 83 -12.22 3.63 -6.75
N ASN A 84 -10.92 3.59 -6.44
CA ASN A 84 -10.41 3.85 -5.09
C ASN A 84 -10.84 5.23 -4.57
N ALA A 85 -10.52 6.29 -5.30
CA ALA A 85 -10.81 7.65 -4.84
C ALA A 85 -12.32 7.88 -4.67
N VAL A 86 -13.15 7.37 -5.59
CA VAL A 86 -14.61 7.52 -5.52
C VAL A 86 -15.22 6.67 -4.40
N ASP A 87 -14.80 5.41 -4.24
CA ASP A 87 -15.29 4.52 -3.19
C ASP A 87 -14.97 5.09 -1.80
N CYS A 88 -13.73 5.54 -1.59
CA CYS A 88 -13.33 6.14 -0.32
C CYS A 88 -14.04 7.48 -0.05
N ALA A 89 -14.32 8.27 -1.10
CA ALA A 89 -15.11 9.49 -0.95
C ALA A 89 -16.58 9.22 -0.61
N LEU A 90 -17.16 8.14 -1.13
CA LEU A 90 -18.51 7.70 -0.76
C LEU A 90 -18.58 7.19 0.67
N TRP A 91 -17.59 6.41 1.11
CA TRP A 91 -17.48 6.00 2.53
C TRP A 91 -17.45 7.20 3.47
N ASP A 92 -16.63 8.22 3.15
CA ASP A 92 -16.52 9.44 3.95
C ASP A 92 -17.83 10.27 3.92
N LEU A 93 -18.50 10.34 2.77
CA LEU A 93 -19.80 11.00 2.64
C LEU A 93 -20.88 10.28 3.48
N GLU A 94 -20.95 8.95 3.40
CA GLU A 94 -21.88 8.12 4.16
C GLU A 94 -21.67 8.25 5.67
N ALA A 95 -20.40 8.25 6.12
CA ALA A 95 -20.01 8.49 7.50
C ALA A 95 -20.54 9.84 8.02
N LYS A 96 -20.29 10.91 7.26
CA LYS A 96 -20.73 12.27 7.59
C LYS A 96 -22.25 12.41 7.61
N ARG A 97 -22.93 11.86 6.60
CA ARG A 97 -24.41 11.82 6.55
C ARG A 97 -25.03 11.12 7.74
N ALA A 98 -24.42 10.02 8.17
CA ALA A 98 -24.92 9.22 9.28
C ALA A 98 -24.53 9.78 10.66
N GLY A 99 -23.61 10.75 10.72
CA GLY A 99 -23.00 11.20 11.97
C GLY A 99 -22.24 10.07 12.69
N LYS A 100 -21.64 9.15 11.93
CA LYS A 100 -20.93 7.96 12.43
C LYS A 100 -19.53 7.87 11.83
N ARG A 101 -18.63 7.13 12.48
CA ARG A 101 -17.31 6.80 11.90
C ARG A 101 -17.45 5.77 10.78
N ALA A 102 -16.58 5.83 9.77
CA ALA A 102 -16.57 4.86 8.67
C ALA A 102 -16.39 3.41 9.15
N TRP A 103 -15.60 3.17 10.20
CA TRP A 103 -15.44 1.82 10.77
C TRP A 103 -16.73 1.30 11.44
N GLU A 104 -17.59 2.18 11.97
CA GLU A 104 -18.90 1.79 12.49
C GLU A 104 -19.83 1.37 11.36
N LEU A 105 -19.82 2.11 10.25
CA LEU A 105 -20.59 1.76 9.05
C LEU A 105 -20.12 0.44 8.42
N ALA A 106 -18.81 0.18 8.46
CA ALA A 106 -18.22 -1.07 7.99
C ALA A 106 -18.47 -2.26 8.95
N GLY A 107 -19.07 -2.04 10.11
CA GLY A 107 -19.28 -3.08 11.12
C GLY A 107 -17.97 -3.60 11.73
N LEU A 108 -16.91 -2.79 11.71
CA LEU A 108 -15.60 -3.12 12.26
C LEU A 108 -15.48 -2.65 13.72
N PRO A 109 -14.59 -3.24 14.53
CA PRO A 109 -14.20 -2.66 15.80
C PRO A 109 -13.54 -1.29 15.62
N ALA A 110 -13.55 -0.48 16.69
CA ALA A 110 -12.79 0.76 16.71
C ALA A 110 -11.30 0.46 16.43
N PRO A 111 -10.70 1.09 15.39
CA PRO A 111 -9.32 0.82 15.03
C PRO A 111 -8.36 1.36 16.09
N LYS A 112 -7.18 0.75 16.18
CA LYS A 112 -6.09 1.15 17.06
C LYS A 112 -4.86 1.52 16.25
N PRO A 113 -3.87 2.18 16.86
CA PRO A 113 -2.58 2.41 16.21
C PRO A 113 -1.94 1.08 15.79
N GLU A 114 -1.31 1.08 14.63
CA GLU A 114 -0.64 -0.09 14.04
C GLU A 114 0.81 0.27 13.69
N ILE A 115 1.75 -0.61 14.00
CA ILE A 115 3.15 -0.44 13.61
C ILE A 115 3.26 -0.49 12.09
N THR A 116 3.52 0.66 11.47
CA THR A 116 3.85 0.76 10.05
C THR A 116 5.34 0.52 9.82
N ALA A 117 5.67 -0.13 8.70
CA ALA A 117 7.01 -0.14 8.16
C ALA A 117 7.46 1.30 7.85
N TYR A 118 8.77 1.47 7.71
CA TYR A 118 9.35 2.66 7.09
C TYR A 118 10.29 2.23 5.97
N THR A 119 10.04 2.76 4.77
CA THR A 119 10.72 2.35 3.55
C THR A 119 12.05 3.09 3.39
N LEU A 120 13.12 2.30 3.24
CA LEU A 120 14.43 2.78 2.83
C LEU A 120 14.52 2.68 1.30
N SER A 121 14.74 3.82 0.64
CA SER A 121 14.96 3.91 -0.80
C SER A 121 16.16 3.08 -1.23
N LEU A 122 16.10 2.52 -2.43
CA LEU A 122 17.25 1.84 -3.04
C LEU A 122 18.38 2.84 -3.33
N ASP A 123 19.59 2.54 -2.84
CA ASP A 123 20.80 3.36 -3.00
C ASP A 123 22.08 2.50 -2.93
N THR A 124 23.25 3.10 -2.76
CA THR A 124 24.50 2.37 -2.46
C THR A 124 24.43 1.72 -1.07
N PRO A 125 25.19 0.63 -0.81
CA PRO A 125 25.23 0.00 0.51
C PRO A 125 25.54 0.99 1.65
N GLU A 126 26.51 1.88 1.47
CA GLU A 126 26.91 2.85 2.49
C GLU A 126 25.78 3.84 2.81
N ALA A 127 25.08 4.34 1.78
CA ALA A 127 23.95 5.24 1.95
C ALA A 127 22.79 4.53 2.66
N MET A 128 22.50 3.27 2.28
CA MET A 128 21.44 2.48 2.91
C MET A 128 21.77 2.12 4.36
N GLN A 129 23.05 1.83 4.70
CA GLN A 129 23.48 1.65 6.10
C GLN A 129 23.24 2.92 6.92
N ALA A 130 23.60 4.09 6.39
CA ALA A 130 23.40 5.36 7.07
C ALA A 130 21.91 5.67 7.28
N GLN A 131 21.07 5.41 6.27
CA GLN A 131 19.61 5.55 6.39
C GLN A 131 19.02 4.59 7.43
N ALA A 132 19.49 3.34 7.45
CA ALA A 132 19.10 2.34 8.43
C ALA A 132 19.47 2.76 9.85
N ALA A 133 20.71 3.22 10.08
CA ALA A 133 21.16 3.72 11.38
C ALA A 133 20.34 4.91 11.87
N LYS A 134 20.00 5.85 10.97
CA LYS A 134 19.13 7.00 11.30
C LYS A 134 17.72 6.56 11.72
N ASN A 135 17.22 5.46 11.16
CA ASN A 135 15.88 4.94 11.40
C ASN A 135 15.86 3.69 12.29
N ALA A 136 16.96 3.34 12.96
CA ALA A 136 17.08 2.11 13.75
C ALA A 136 16.17 2.07 14.99
N HIS A 137 15.65 3.23 15.41
CA HIS A 137 14.63 3.33 16.45
C HIS A 137 13.26 2.79 16.01
N ARG A 138 13.03 2.65 14.69
CA ARG A 138 11.78 2.13 14.15
C ARG A 138 11.76 0.60 14.26
N PRO A 139 10.64 0.01 14.71
CA PRO A 139 10.55 -1.44 14.91
C PRO A 139 10.54 -2.25 13.61
N LEU A 140 10.15 -1.63 12.48
CA LEU A 140 10.00 -2.29 11.18
C LEU A 140 10.57 -1.42 10.06
N LEU A 141 11.53 -1.95 9.32
CA LEU A 141 12.11 -1.33 8.13
C LEU A 141 11.76 -2.14 6.88
N LYS A 142 11.33 -1.46 5.84
CA LYS A 142 11.10 -2.02 4.50
C LYS A 142 12.25 -1.60 3.59
N ILE A 143 12.87 -2.56 2.90
CA ILE A 143 14.04 -2.31 2.06
C ILE A 143 13.68 -2.57 0.61
N LYS A 144 13.93 -1.58 -0.25
CA LYS A 144 13.83 -1.73 -1.70
C LYS A 144 15.08 -2.41 -2.24
N LEU A 145 14.87 -3.54 -2.93
CA LEU A 145 15.88 -4.35 -3.61
C LEU A 145 15.41 -4.58 -5.07
N GLY A 146 15.92 -5.61 -5.75
CA GLY A 146 15.53 -5.97 -7.11
C GLY A 146 16.54 -5.54 -8.16
N THR A 147 17.83 -5.48 -7.80
CA THR A 147 18.93 -5.13 -8.71
C THR A 147 20.11 -6.07 -8.52
N PRO A 148 21.10 -6.10 -9.43
CA PRO A 148 22.36 -6.77 -9.15
C PRO A 148 22.98 -6.26 -7.84
N ASP A 149 23.69 -7.16 -7.14
CA ASP A 149 24.41 -6.86 -5.90
C ASP A 149 23.53 -6.40 -4.71
N ASP A 150 22.34 -6.97 -4.58
CA ASP A 150 21.43 -6.67 -3.46
C ASP A 150 21.94 -7.14 -2.08
N MET A 151 22.84 -8.12 -2.02
CA MET A 151 23.34 -8.66 -0.74
C MET A 151 24.19 -7.66 0.05
N PRO A 152 25.19 -6.98 -0.55
CA PRO A 152 25.88 -5.88 0.12
C PRO A 152 24.93 -4.84 0.71
N ARG A 153 23.83 -4.50 0.02
CA ARG A 153 22.82 -3.54 0.51
C ARG A 153 22.08 -4.07 1.73
N LEU A 154 21.64 -5.33 1.70
CA LEU A 154 20.92 -5.94 2.81
C LEU A 154 21.82 -6.12 4.04
N GLU A 155 23.09 -6.51 3.84
CA GLU A 155 24.09 -6.62 4.91
C GLU A 155 24.37 -5.26 5.56
N ALA A 156 24.53 -4.22 4.74
CA ALA A 156 24.69 -2.84 5.17
C ALA A 156 23.48 -2.33 5.99
N VAL A 157 22.25 -2.59 5.54
CA VAL A 157 21.05 -2.21 6.30
C VAL A 157 20.97 -2.95 7.63
N ARG A 158 21.21 -4.27 7.65
CA ARG A 158 21.23 -5.05 8.90
C ARG A 158 22.31 -4.53 9.86
N ALA A 159 23.48 -4.12 9.37
CA ALA A 159 24.52 -3.52 10.20
C ALA A 159 24.09 -2.15 10.78
N GLY A 160 23.36 -1.35 10.00
CA GLY A 160 22.85 -0.05 10.45
C GLY A 160 21.68 -0.16 11.44
N ALA A 161 20.84 -1.17 11.32
CA ALA A 161 19.72 -1.44 12.23
C ALA A 161 19.67 -2.92 12.68
N PRO A 162 20.58 -3.34 13.58
CA PRO A 162 20.72 -4.75 13.98
C PRO A 162 19.44 -5.38 14.55
N ASP A 163 18.65 -4.61 15.30
CA ASP A 163 17.50 -5.11 16.05
C ASP A 163 16.15 -4.91 15.33
N ALA A 164 16.11 -4.13 14.26
CA ALA A 164 14.88 -3.86 13.53
C ALA A 164 14.37 -5.13 12.83
N ARG A 165 13.04 -5.33 12.82
CA ARG A 165 12.44 -6.30 11.90
C ARG A 165 12.62 -5.76 10.48
N ILE A 166 13.09 -6.61 9.58
CA ILE A 166 13.35 -6.22 8.18
C ILE A 166 12.41 -7.02 7.27
N ILE A 167 11.75 -6.30 6.36
CA ILE A 167 11.10 -6.88 5.19
C ILE A 167 11.77 -6.33 3.93
N VAL A 168 11.81 -7.12 2.87
CA VAL A 168 12.41 -6.71 1.60
C VAL A 168 11.37 -6.74 0.50
N ASP A 169 11.50 -5.83 -0.44
CA ASP A 169 10.63 -5.74 -1.61
C ASP A 169 11.51 -5.64 -2.85
N ALA A 170 11.46 -6.68 -3.68
CA ALA A 170 12.24 -6.78 -4.91
C ALA A 170 11.53 -6.14 -6.10
N ASN A 171 10.24 -5.78 -5.97
CA ASN A 171 9.46 -5.14 -7.01
C ASN A 171 9.67 -5.79 -8.39
N GLU A 172 9.48 -7.11 -8.46
CA GLU A 172 9.63 -7.94 -9.66
C GLU A 172 11.08 -8.09 -10.19
N GLY A 173 12.08 -7.67 -9.42
CA GLY A 173 13.47 -7.55 -9.88
C GLY A 173 14.30 -8.83 -9.87
N TRP A 174 13.80 -9.95 -9.33
CA TRP A 174 14.55 -11.21 -9.28
C TRP A 174 13.98 -12.26 -10.22
N SER A 175 14.85 -13.12 -10.73
CA SER A 175 14.45 -14.40 -11.32
C SER A 175 14.34 -15.47 -10.24
N ALA A 176 13.71 -16.60 -10.57
CA ALA A 176 13.67 -17.79 -9.72
C ALA A 176 15.07 -18.24 -9.24
N GLY A 177 16.06 -18.24 -10.14
CA GLY A 177 17.43 -18.61 -9.81
C GLY A 177 18.08 -17.63 -8.84
N VAL A 178 17.93 -16.32 -9.08
CA VAL A 178 18.43 -15.29 -8.18
C VAL A 178 17.78 -15.42 -6.80
N TYR A 179 16.45 -15.57 -6.73
CA TYR A 179 15.76 -15.75 -5.45
C TYR A 179 16.27 -16.98 -4.68
N ALA A 180 16.45 -18.12 -5.36
CA ALA A 180 16.98 -19.33 -4.74
C ALA A 180 18.41 -19.14 -4.19
N ASP A 181 19.27 -18.44 -4.94
CA ASP A 181 20.63 -18.12 -4.50
C ASP A 181 20.65 -17.17 -3.30
N LEU A 182 19.70 -16.21 -3.25
CA LEU A 182 19.59 -15.23 -2.16
C LEU A 182 18.92 -15.80 -0.90
N ALA A 183 18.04 -16.80 -1.02
CA ALA A 183 17.22 -17.30 0.09
C ALA A 183 18.01 -17.66 1.38
N PRO A 184 19.16 -18.36 1.32
CA PRO A 184 19.98 -18.62 2.52
C PRO A 184 20.52 -17.35 3.19
N HIS A 185 20.79 -16.32 2.40
CA HIS A 185 21.27 -15.02 2.90
C HIS A 185 20.14 -14.24 3.59
N LEU A 186 18.93 -14.28 3.02
CA LEU A 186 17.74 -13.67 3.62
C LEU A 186 17.46 -14.24 5.02
N VAL A 187 17.58 -15.57 5.17
CA VAL A 187 17.46 -16.25 6.48
C VAL A 187 18.57 -15.81 7.43
N ARG A 188 19.84 -15.84 6.99
CA ARG A 188 20.99 -15.44 7.82
C ARG A 188 20.85 -14.01 8.33
N LEU A 189 20.30 -13.10 7.53
CA LEU A 189 20.14 -11.69 7.84
C LEU A 189 18.81 -11.38 8.55
N GLY A 190 18.02 -12.40 8.89
CA GLY A 190 16.79 -12.26 9.66
C GLY A 190 15.70 -11.48 8.91
N VAL A 191 15.60 -11.65 7.59
CA VAL A 191 14.50 -11.07 6.81
C VAL A 191 13.20 -11.80 7.16
N ALA A 192 12.16 -11.03 7.46
CA ALA A 192 10.89 -11.55 7.94
C ALA A 192 9.83 -11.74 6.84
N LEU A 193 9.99 -11.10 5.69
CA LEU A 193 9.08 -11.18 4.54
C LEU A 193 9.81 -10.76 3.26
N VAL A 194 9.53 -11.43 2.15
CA VAL A 194 9.95 -11.04 0.80
C VAL A 194 8.73 -10.66 -0.03
N GLU A 195 8.62 -9.41 -0.45
CA GLU A 195 7.56 -8.90 -1.31
C GLU A 195 7.97 -8.94 -2.79
N GLN A 196 7.07 -9.49 -3.59
CA GLN A 196 7.12 -9.66 -5.05
C GLN A 196 8.53 -9.92 -5.61
N PRO A 197 9.12 -11.11 -5.35
CA PRO A 197 10.45 -11.43 -5.85
C PRO A 197 10.48 -11.52 -7.39
N LEU A 198 9.49 -12.18 -8.00
CA LEU A 198 9.44 -12.47 -9.43
C LEU A 198 8.43 -11.57 -10.16
N PRO A 199 8.60 -11.35 -11.49
CA PRO A 199 7.63 -10.64 -12.31
C PRO A 199 6.23 -11.27 -12.27
N ALA A 200 5.21 -10.43 -12.13
CA ALA A 200 3.83 -10.86 -12.18
C ALA A 200 3.51 -11.50 -13.54
N GLY A 201 2.93 -12.69 -13.52
CA GLY A 201 2.66 -13.49 -14.71
C GLY A 201 3.83 -14.37 -15.17
N ASP A 202 5.02 -14.23 -14.58
CA ASP A 202 6.18 -15.11 -14.74
C ASP A 202 6.70 -15.58 -13.36
N ASP A 203 5.76 -15.96 -12.49
CA ASP A 203 5.97 -16.31 -11.09
C ASP A 203 5.61 -17.77 -10.77
N ASP A 204 5.27 -18.58 -11.78
CA ASP A 204 4.95 -20.01 -11.63
C ASP A 204 6.10 -20.83 -11.04
N ALA A 205 7.34 -20.36 -11.21
CA ALA A 205 8.52 -20.99 -10.62
C ALA A 205 8.49 -20.99 -9.08
N LEU A 206 7.66 -20.15 -8.43
CA LEU A 206 7.45 -20.20 -6.97
C LEU A 206 6.70 -21.46 -6.53
N ILE A 207 5.97 -22.13 -7.43
CA ILE A 207 5.24 -23.36 -7.11
C ILE A 207 6.22 -24.48 -6.81
N GLY A 208 6.17 -24.98 -5.58
CA GLY A 208 7.04 -26.08 -5.12
C GLY A 208 8.49 -25.67 -4.86
N MET A 209 8.82 -24.38 -5.01
CA MET A 209 10.11 -23.84 -4.62
C MET A 209 10.22 -23.75 -3.09
N GLU A 210 11.40 -24.01 -2.55
CA GLU A 210 11.68 -23.77 -1.14
C GLU A 210 11.69 -22.27 -0.86
N ARG A 211 10.81 -21.82 0.04
CA ARG A 211 10.61 -20.41 0.41
C ARG A 211 10.84 -20.28 1.92
N PRO A 212 12.10 -20.26 2.39
CA PRO A 212 12.41 -20.29 3.82
C PRO A 212 12.04 -18.98 4.55
N VAL A 213 11.79 -17.91 3.79
CA VAL A 213 11.17 -16.67 4.26
C VAL A 213 9.82 -16.53 3.56
N PRO A 214 8.72 -16.15 4.26
CA PRO A 214 7.42 -16.01 3.63
C PRO A 214 7.45 -15.04 2.44
N VAL A 215 6.74 -15.40 1.37
CA VAL A 215 6.68 -14.61 0.13
C VAL A 215 5.32 -13.93 0.00
N CYS A 216 5.34 -12.64 -0.26
CA CYS A 216 4.18 -11.76 -0.38
C CYS A 216 3.92 -11.36 -1.83
N ALA A 217 2.68 -11.52 -2.31
CA ALA A 217 2.25 -10.99 -3.60
C ALA A 217 1.90 -9.50 -3.49
N ASP A 218 2.52 -8.64 -4.30
CA ASP A 218 2.10 -7.25 -4.49
C ASP A 218 1.59 -7.06 -5.93
N GLU A 219 2.47 -6.95 -6.92
CA GLU A 219 2.10 -6.82 -8.33
C GLU A 219 1.26 -8.00 -8.85
N SER A 220 1.37 -9.20 -8.25
CA SER A 220 0.54 -10.37 -8.63
C SER A 220 -0.85 -10.40 -7.96
N CYS A 221 -1.16 -9.48 -7.04
CA CYS A 221 -2.44 -9.46 -6.32
C CYS A 221 -3.10 -8.08 -6.35
N HIS A 222 -4.21 -7.93 -7.07
CA HIS A 222 -4.95 -6.67 -7.20
C HIS A 222 -6.23 -6.66 -6.37
N ASP A 223 -7.12 -7.62 -6.62
CA ASP A 223 -8.45 -7.78 -6.03
C ASP A 223 -8.76 -9.27 -5.77
N ARG A 224 -9.99 -9.62 -5.38
CA ARG A 224 -10.37 -11.04 -5.17
C ARG A 224 -10.21 -11.92 -6.39
N ALA A 225 -10.33 -11.38 -7.60
CA ALA A 225 -10.15 -12.14 -8.83
C ALA A 225 -8.69 -12.63 -9.01
N SER A 226 -7.74 -12.02 -8.32
CA SER A 226 -6.33 -12.45 -8.31
C SER A 226 -6.10 -13.73 -7.51
N LEU A 227 -6.88 -13.97 -6.45
CA LEU A 227 -6.63 -15.04 -5.46
C LEU A 227 -6.48 -16.46 -6.05
N PRO A 228 -7.27 -16.90 -7.05
CA PRO A 228 -7.08 -18.22 -7.64
C PRO A 228 -5.68 -18.43 -8.24
N GLY A 229 -5.08 -17.40 -8.83
CA GLY A 229 -3.77 -17.46 -9.48
C GLY A 229 -2.58 -17.51 -8.51
N LEU A 230 -2.80 -17.20 -7.23
CA LEU A 230 -1.73 -17.13 -6.22
C LEU A 230 -1.50 -18.46 -5.48
N LYS A 231 -2.35 -19.46 -5.69
CA LYS A 231 -2.31 -20.72 -4.95
C LYS A 231 -0.99 -21.44 -5.17
N GLY A 232 -0.28 -21.74 -4.07
CA GLY A 232 0.99 -22.46 -4.10
C GLY A 232 2.22 -21.59 -4.41
N LYS A 233 2.03 -20.29 -4.70
CA LYS A 233 3.11 -19.34 -5.02
C LYS A 233 3.45 -18.40 -3.85
N TYR A 234 2.43 -18.01 -3.08
CA TYR A 234 2.53 -16.96 -2.07
C TYR A 234 1.98 -17.40 -0.72
N ASP A 235 2.54 -16.84 0.35
CA ASP A 235 2.09 -17.05 1.74
C ASP A 235 1.32 -15.84 2.28
N VAL A 236 1.63 -14.65 1.75
CA VAL A 236 1.07 -13.36 2.16
C VAL A 236 0.57 -12.62 0.92
N ILE A 237 -0.45 -11.78 1.06
CA ILE A 237 -0.86 -10.81 0.03
C ILE A 237 -0.71 -9.38 0.55
N ASN A 238 -0.28 -8.46 -0.32
CA ASN A 238 -0.23 -7.02 -0.04
C ASN A 238 -1.48 -6.35 -0.62
N ILE A 239 -2.40 -5.95 0.26
CA ILE A 239 -3.62 -5.23 -0.10
C ILE A 239 -3.31 -3.74 -0.17
N LYS A 240 -3.54 -3.13 -1.33
CA LYS A 240 -3.44 -1.68 -1.54
C LYS A 240 -4.72 -1.17 -2.14
N LEU A 241 -5.25 -0.06 -1.60
CA LEU A 241 -6.55 0.46 -2.01
C LEU A 241 -6.59 0.91 -3.48
N ASP A 242 -5.48 1.44 -4.01
CA ASP A 242 -5.35 1.75 -5.44
C ASP A 242 -5.43 0.52 -6.35
N LYS A 243 -5.07 -0.67 -5.84
CA LYS A 243 -5.19 -1.93 -6.61
C LYS A 243 -6.57 -2.56 -6.48
N THR A 244 -7.12 -2.56 -5.27
CA THR A 244 -8.47 -3.10 -5.02
C THR A 244 -9.55 -2.19 -5.58
N GLY A 245 -9.22 -0.93 -5.88
CA GLY A 245 -10.18 0.09 -6.24
C GLY A 245 -11.11 0.44 -5.08
N GLY A 246 -10.54 0.63 -3.89
CA GLY A 246 -11.25 1.17 -2.73
C GLY A 246 -11.31 0.26 -1.52
N LEU A 247 -11.83 0.83 -0.43
CA LEU A 247 -12.03 0.18 0.86
C LEU A 247 -13.04 -0.98 0.76
N THR A 248 -14.11 -0.82 -0.04
CA THR A 248 -15.16 -1.85 -0.18
C THR A 248 -14.57 -3.18 -0.65
N GLU A 249 -13.82 -3.19 -1.75
CA GLU A 249 -13.19 -4.42 -2.26
C GLU A 249 -11.99 -4.85 -1.38
N ALA A 250 -11.28 -3.92 -0.74
CA ALA A 250 -10.18 -4.26 0.16
C ALA A 250 -10.61 -5.09 1.38
N LEU A 251 -11.75 -4.74 1.99
CA LEU A 251 -12.31 -5.51 3.10
C LEU A 251 -12.75 -6.92 2.66
N GLU A 252 -13.34 -7.03 1.47
CA GLU A 252 -13.74 -8.32 0.90
C GLU A 252 -12.53 -9.19 0.50
N LEU A 253 -11.52 -8.61 -0.14
CA LEU A 253 -10.25 -9.27 -0.46
C LEU A 253 -9.58 -9.79 0.82
N ARG A 254 -9.49 -8.96 1.85
CA ARG A 254 -8.92 -9.36 3.15
C ARG A 254 -9.65 -10.58 3.71
N ARG A 255 -10.98 -10.53 3.79
CA ARG A 255 -11.82 -11.61 4.33
C ARG A 255 -11.61 -12.91 3.57
N GLU A 256 -11.63 -12.87 2.24
CA GLU A 256 -11.47 -14.05 1.41
C GLU A 256 -10.04 -14.61 1.44
N ALA A 257 -9.03 -13.74 1.43
CA ALA A 257 -7.63 -14.15 1.53
C ALA A 257 -7.33 -14.86 2.85
N GLN A 258 -7.84 -14.33 3.97
CA GLN A 258 -7.71 -14.99 5.28
C GLN A 258 -8.43 -16.34 5.31
N ALA A 259 -9.63 -16.45 4.72
CA ALA A 259 -10.34 -17.72 4.62
C ALA A 259 -9.59 -18.77 3.78
N ARG A 260 -8.73 -18.33 2.86
CA ARG A 260 -7.83 -19.18 2.05
C ARG A 260 -6.49 -19.45 2.74
N GLY A 261 -6.24 -18.90 3.92
CA GLY A 261 -5.03 -19.13 4.71
C GLY A 261 -3.86 -18.20 4.40
N TYR A 262 -4.06 -17.13 3.63
CA TYR A 262 -3.01 -16.14 3.39
C TYR A 262 -2.79 -15.25 4.62
N GLY A 263 -1.52 -14.95 4.89
CA GLY A 263 -1.16 -13.79 5.71
C GLY A 263 -1.54 -12.50 5.00
N ILE A 264 -1.77 -11.44 5.77
CA ILE A 264 -2.17 -10.13 5.24
C ILE A 264 -1.07 -9.11 5.48
N MET A 265 -0.62 -8.47 4.41
CA MET A 265 0.07 -7.19 4.44
C MET A 265 -0.89 -6.11 3.92
N VAL A 266 -0.87 -4.93 4.52
CA VAL A 266 -1.60 -3.76 4.00
C VAL A 266 -0.60 -2.68 3.69
N GLY A 267 -0.47 -2.39 2.40
CA GLY A 267 0.49 -1.45 1.88
C GLY A 267 -0.17 -0.22 1.27
N CYS A 268 0.67 0.70 0.80
CA CYS A 268 0.22 1.87 0.08
C CYS A 268 1.03 2.16 -1.18
N MET A 269 0.51 3.08 -1.99
CA MET A 269 1.33 3.89 -2.89
C MET A 269 1.90 5.08 -2.12
N VAL A 270 2.85 5.81 -2.71
CA VAL A 270 3.33 7.07 -2.11
C VAL A 270 2.26 8.14 -2.31
N GLY A 271 1.46 8.36 -1.26
CA GLY A 271 0.36 9.32 -1.20
C GLY A 271 0.29 9.99 0.18
N SER A 272 -0.68 10.89 0.34
CA SER A 272 -0.86 11.69 1.56
C SER A 272 -1.58 10.90 2.66
N SER A 273 -1.74 11.51 3.83
CA SER A 273 -2.53 10.93 4.93
C SER A 273 -3.96 10.58 4.52
N LEU A 274 -4.54 11.29 3.54
CA LEU A 274 -5.88 10.99 3.04
C LEU A 274 -5.94 9.62 2.33
N ALA A 275 -4.93 9.24 1.56
CA ALA A 275 -4.87 7.91 0.94
C ALA A 275 -4.64 6.80 1.97
N MET A 276 -3.90 7.08 3.04
CA MET A 276 -3.63 6.10 4.11
C MET A 276 -4.82 5.89 5.04
N ALA A 277 -5.62 6.94 5.27
CA ALA A 277 -6.71 6.94 6.25
C ALA A 277 -7.66 5.72 6.14
N PRO A 278 -8.30 5.42 4.98
CA PRO A 278 -9.13 4.23 4.84
C PRO A 278 -8.33 2.91 4.99
N ALA A 279 -7.07 2.89 4.57
CA ALA A 279 -6.22 1.71 4.68
C ALA A 279 -5.91 1.33 6.13
N THR A 280 -5.93 2.28 7.08
CA THR A 280 -5.78 1.98 8.52
C THR A 280 -6.85 1.03 9.05
N LEU A 281 -8.04 1.02 8.46
CA LEU A 281 -9.11 0.08 8.82
C LEU A 281 -8.82 -1.33 8.30
N VAL A 282 -8.29 -1.43 7.08
CA VAL A 282 -7.88 -2.71 6.48
C VAL A 282 -6.65 -3.28 7.19
N ALA A 283 -5.79 -2.44 7.75
CA ALA A 283 -4.55 -2.83 8.43
C ALA A 283 -4.74 -3.52 9.79
N GLN A 284 -5.91 -3.38 10.42
CA GLN A 284 -6.12 -3.85 11.80
C GLN A 284 -5.84 -5.35 11.97
N GLY A 285 -4.78 -5.74 12.68
CA GLY A 285 -4.38 -7.14 12.82
C GLY A 285 -3.75 -7.78 11.58
N ALA A 286 -3.23 -6.98 10.65
CA ALA A 286 -2.37 -7.47 9.57
C ALA A 286 -1.02 -7.98 10.12
N LEU A 287 -0.36 -8.87 9.38
CA LEU A 287 0.99 -9.36 9.70
C LEU A 287 2.05 -8.26 9.53
N VAL A 288 1.82 -7.38 8.56
CA VAL A 288 2.65 -6.23 8.20
C VAL A 288 1.73 -5.08 7.76
N THR A 289 2.02 -3.89 8.27
CA THR A 289 1.41 -2.63 7.81
C THR A 289 2.50 -1.79 7.18
N ASP A 290 2.25 -1.24 5.99
CA ASP A 290 3.17 -0.42 5.20
C ASP A 290 2.38 0.80 4.68
N LEU A 291 2.07 1.71 5.60
CA LEU A 291 1.28 2.93 5.40
C LEU A 291 2.13 4.17 5.66
N ASP A 292 3.35 4.15 5.12
CA ASP A 292 4.40 5.13 5.39
C ASP A 292 4.43 6.28 4.38
N GLY A 293 3.53 6.29 3.39
CA GLY A 293 3.43 7.35 2.36
C GLY A 293 3.65 8.76 2.92
N PRO A 294 2.91 9.19 3.96
CA PRO A 294 3.07 10.50 4.58
C PRO A 294 4.46 10.77 5.18
N LEU A 295 5.12 9.74 5.73
CA LEU A 295 6.47 9.84 6.29
C LEU A 295 7.55 10.07 5.23
N LEU A 296 7.22 9.81 3.96
CA LEU A 296 8.08 10.03 2.80
C LEU A 296 7.86 11.41 2.16
N LEU A 297 6.80 12.12 2.53
CA LEU A 297 6.49 13.45 2.01
C LEU A 297 7.21 14.56 2.80
N ALA A 298 7.53 15.66 2.12
CA ALA A 298 8.04 16.88 2.76
C ALA A 298 6.91 17.72 3.38
N GLU A 299 5.69 17.54 2.88
CA GLU A 299 4.46 18.17 3.35
C GLU A 299 3.29 17.19 3.20
N ASP A 300 2.28 17.32 4.06
CA ASP A 300 1.08 16.48 4.07
C ASP A 300 -0.18 17.36 4.17
N ARG A 301 -1.37 16.75 4.21
CA ARG A 301 -2.66 17.43 4.40
C ARG A 301 -2.70 18.23 5.70
N ASP A 302 -3.49 19.30 5.73
CA ASP A 302 -3.67 20.17 6.91
C ASP A 302 -4.09 19.39 8.18
N THR A 303 -4.89 18.34 8.00
CA THR A 303 -5.22 17.38 9.07
C THR A 303 -4.61 16.03 8.70
N PRO A 304 -3.35 15.76 9.09
CA PRO A 304 -2.68 14.51 8.75
C PRO A 304 -3.06 13.38 9.72
N LEU A 305 -2.67 12.16 9.37
CA LEU A 305 -2.60 11.06 10.33
C LEU A 305 -1.48 11.34 11.34
N ILE A 306 -1.66 10.83 12.56
CA ILE A 306 -0.66 10.90 13.61
C ILE A 306 0.24 9.67 13.51
N PHE A 307 1.56 9.90 13.59
CA PHE A 307 2.58 8.87 13.66
C PHE A 307 3.42 9.06 14.93
N ASP A 308 3.51 8.02 15.75
CA ASP A 308 4.35 7.99 16.96
C ASP A 308 4.95 6.59 17.18
N ASP A 309 5.46 6.32 18.39
CA ASP A 309 6.07 5.02 18.75
C ASP A 309 5.08 3.84 18.72
N ALA A 310 3.77 4.10 18.81
CA ALA A 310 2.72 3.09 18.63
C ALA A 310 2.38 2.85 17.16
N GLY A 311 2.95 3.65 16.24
CA GLY A 311 2.81 3.51 14.79
C GLY A 311 1.88 4.56 14.17
N VAL A 312 1.14 4.17 13.14
CA VAL A 312 0.15 5.02 12.47
C VAL A 312 -1.19 4.94 13.21
N HIS A 313 -1.73 6.09 13.59
CA HIS A 313 -3.03 6.19 14.27
C HIS A 313 -4.19 6.22 13.25
N PRO A 314 -5.39 5.76 13.62
CA PRO A 314 -6.57 5.90 12.78
C PRO A 314 -6.94 7.38 12.52
N PRO A 315 -7.63 7.69 11.42
CA PRO A 315 -7.96 9.07 11.07
C PRO A 315 -8.97 9.69 12.03
N GLU A 316 -8.83 11.00 12.24
CA GLU A 316 -9.89 11.85 12.78
C GLU A 316 -10.98 12.12 11.72
N ALA A 317 -12.18 12.50 12.17
CA ALA A 317 -13.32 12.81 11.30
C ALA A 317 -13.05 13.96 10.32
N ALA A 318 -12.21 14.91 10.74
CA ALA A 318 -11.81 16.03 9.90
C ALA A 318 -10.93 15.56 8.73
N LEU A 319 -10.13 14.50 8.92
CA LEU A 319 -9.37 13.89 7.84
C LEU A 319 -10.29 13.06 6.93
N TRP A 320 -10.86 11.99 7.47
CA TRP A 320 -11.63 11.03 6.69
C TRP A 320 -12.44 10.09 7.60
N GLY A 321 -13.63 9.70 7.12
CA GLY A 321 -14.51 8.73 7.76
C GLY A 321 -14.98 9.17 9.12
#